data_AF-A0A8C2X5F0-F1
#
_entry.id   AF-A0A8C2X5F0-F1
#
_cell.length_a   1.000
_cell.length_b   1.000
_cell.length_c   1.000
_cell.angle_alpha   90.00
_cell.angle_beta   90.00
_cell.angle_gamma   90.00
#
_symmetry.space_group_name_H-M   'P 1'
#
loop_
_entity.id
_entity.type
_entity.pdbx_description
1 polymer ?
#
loop_
_entity_poly.entity_id
_entity_poly.type
_entity_poly.pdbx_seq_one_letter_code
_entity_poly.pdbx_strand_id
1 'polypeptide(L)' 'MTSSISAWIWSESFWLPENVTWADLERPPPGVEYPRIRHLLYALPLAVLVFLLRLLFERVEKPLPNPLQ' A
#
# COMPACT_ATOMS: atom_id res chain seq x y z
N MET A 1 -10.36 8.21 18.41
CA MET A 1 -9.79 9.41 17.74
C MET A 1 -9.01 9.09 16.44
N THR A 2 -8.86 7.83 16.03
CA THR A 2 -8.21 7.45 14.76
C THR A 2 -9.14 7.48 13.54
N SER A 3 -10.47 7.43 13.73
CA SER A 3 -11.45 7.40 12.63
C SER A 3 -11.41 8.60 11.70
N SER A 4 -11.00 9.77 12.18
CA SER A 4 -10.98 11.00 11.37
C SER A 4 -9.87 10.98 10.32
N ILE A 5 -8.71 10.40 10.66
CA ILE A 5 -7.57 10.29 9.75
C ILE A 5 -7.86 9.24 8.68
N SER A 6 -8.43 8.09 9.06
CA SER A 6 -8.83 7.07 8.09
C SER A 6 -9.92 7.56 7.16
N ALA A 7 -10.92 8.29 7.66
CA ALA A 7 -11.99 8.87 6.83
C ALA A 7 -11.47 9.94 5.86
N TRP A 8 -10.48 10.74 6.27
CA TRP A 8 -9.83 11.71 5.40
C TRP A 8 -8.98 11.03 4.32
N ILE A 9 -8.18 10.02 4.70
CA ILE A 9 -7.39 9.23 3.73
C ILE A 9 -8.33 8.53 2.74
N TRP A 10 -9.48 8.02 3.17
CA TRP A 10 -10.42 7.28 2.31
C TRP A 10 -11.45 8.16 1.60
N SER A 11 -11.22 9.48 1.54
CA SER A 11 -12.11 10.42 0.85
C SER A 11 -12.16 10.14 -0.65
N GLU A 12 -13.38 10.13 -1.21
CA GLU A 12 -13.63 9.93 -2.65
C GLU A 12 -12.87 10.95 -3.50
N SER A 13 -12.85 12.22 -3.10
CA SER A 13 -12.16 13.30 -3.82
C SER A 13 -10.63 13.18 -3.91
N PHE A 14 -9.99 12.37 -3.07
CA PHE A 14 -8.53 12.15 -3.15
C PHE A 14 -8.17 10.98 -4.07
N TRP A 15 -8.98 9.92 -4.06
CA TRP A 15 -8.69 8.68 -4.80
C TRP A 15 -9.46 8.54 -6.10
N LEU A 16 -10.67 9.10 -6.18
CA LEU A 16 -11.58 8.96 -7.31
C LEU A 16 -11.80 10.32 -8.00
N PRO A 17 -11.94 10.33 -9.33
CA PRO A 17 -12.39 11.52 -10.05
C PRO A 17 -13.82 11.90 -9.65
N GLU A 18 -14.21 13.16 -9.84
CA GLU A 18 -15.50 13.74 -9.40
C GLU A 18 -16.77 12.99 -9.87
N ASN A 19 -16.65 12.06 -10.82
CA ASN A 19 -17.75 11.31 -11.40
C ASN A 19 -17.87 9.86 -10.89
N VAL A 20 -17.05 9.42 -9.93
CA VAL A 20 -17.06 8.03 -9.46
C VAL A 20 -17.07 7.98 -7.94
N THR A 21 -17.98 7.20 -7.37
CA THR A 21 -18.09 6.96 -5.93
C THR A 21 -17.57 5.58 -5.56
N TRP A 22 -17.21 5.35 -4.29
CA TRP A 22 -16.85 4.00 -3.84
C TRP A 22 -18.01 3.00 -4.01
N ALA A 23 -19.26 3.49 -3.92
CA ALA A 23 -20.46 2.69 -4.08
C ALA A 23 -20.60 2.10 -5.51
N ASP A 24 -20.13 2.81 -6.53
CA ASP A 24 -20.14 2.33 -7.92
C ASP A 24 -19.10 1.22 -8.16
N LEU A 25 -17.99 1.26 -7.42
CA LEU A 25 -16.98 0.20 -7.46
C LEU A 25 -17.46 -1.07 -6.72
N GLU A 26 -18.28 -0.91 -5.68
CA GLU A 26 -18.87 -2.03 -4.92
C GLU A 26 -20.05 -2.69 -5.64
N ARG A 27 -20.75 -1.97 -6.52
CA ARG A 27 -21.86 -2.50 -7.33
C ARG A 27 -21.57 -2.34 -8.83
N PRO A 28 -20.68 -3.17 -9.40
CA PRO A 28 -20.39 -3.10 -10.81
C PRO A 28 -21.67 -3.29 -11.63
N PRO A 29 -21.91 -2.48 -12.67
CA PRO A 29 -22.99 -2.74 -13.61
C PRO A 29 -22.79 -4.11 -14.29
N PRO A 30 -23.88 -4.82 -14.61
CA PRO A 30 -23.80 -6.17 -15.17
C PRO A 30 -23.02 -6.15 -16.49
N GLY A 31 -21.91 -6.90 -16.55
CA GLY A 31 -21.04 -7.01 -17.72
C GLY A 31 -19.70 -6.27 -17.62
N VAL A 32 -19.43 -5.56 -16.52
CA VAL A 32 -18.14 -4.88 -16.28
C VAL A 32 -17.38 -5.59 -15.16
N GLU A 33 -16.30 -6.27 -15.50
CA GLU A 33 -15.33 -6.75 -14.50
C GLU A 33 -14.33 -5.64 -14.18
N TYR A 34 -14.50 -4.99 -13.04
CA TYR A 34 -13.47 -4.07 -12.56
C TYR A 34 -12.24 -4.86 -12.11
N PRO A 35 -11.01 -4.40 -12.45
CA PRO A 35 -9.78 -5.01 -11.95
C PRO A 35 -9.81 -4.95 -10.42
N ARG A 36 -9.65 -6.12 -9.77
CA ARG A 36 -9.83 -6.22 -8.32
C ARG A 36 -8.85 -5.31 -7.60
N ILE A 37 -9.40 -4.33 -6.87
CA ILE A 37 -8.67 -3.43 -5.94
C ILE A 37 -7.77 -4.22 -4.98
N ARG A 38 -8.10 -5.48 -4.73
CA ARG A 38 -7.29 -6.42 -3.95
C ARG A 38 -5.83 -6.50 -4.40
N HIS A 39 -5.53 -6.41 -5.71
CA HIS A 39 -4.15 -6.41 -6.20
C HIS A 39 -3.38 -5.16 -5.79
N LEU A 40 -4.05 -4.00 -5.74
CA LEU A 40 -3.47 -2.76 -5.24
C LEU A 40 -3.17 -2.85 -3.75
N LEU A 41 -4.06 -3.50 -2.99
CA LEU A 41 -3.86 -3.76 -1.56
C LEU A 41 -2.72 -4.75 -1.31
N TYR A 42 -2.47 -5.72 -2.20
CA TYR A 42 -1.31 -6.62 -2.11
C TYR A 42 0.01 -5.94 -2.49
N ALA A 43 -0.02 -4.86 -3.27
CA ALA A 43 1.19 -4.11 -3.62
C ALA A 43 1.81 -3.38 -2.42
N LEU A 44 0.99 -2.90 -1.48
CA LEU A 44 1.45 -2.24 -0.25
C LEU A 44 2.32 -3.13 0.65
N PRO A 45 1.88 -4.33 1.08
CA PRO A 45 2.73 -5.22 1.89
C PRO A 45 3.95 -5.71 1.09
N LEU A 46 3.84 -5.85 -0.24
CA LEU A 46 4.98 -6.20 -1.08
C LEU A 46 6.05 -5.09 -1.08
N ALA A 47 5.63 -3.83 -1.20
CA ALA A 47 6.53 -2.67 -1.13
C ALA A 47 7.23 -2.57 0.24
N VAL A 48 6.47 -2.77 1.34
CA VAL A 48 7.03 -2.83 2.69
C VAL A 48 8.02 -4.00 2.82
N LEU A 49 7.70 -5.17 2.27
CA LEU A 49 8.59 -6.33 2.29
C LEU A 49 9.90 -6.04 1.57
N VAL A 50 9.86 -5.49 0.36
CA VAL A 50 11.05 -5.10 -0.41
C VAL A 50 11.87 -4.04 0.33
N PHE A 51 11.21 -3.06 0.95
CA PHE A 51 11.86 -2.03 1.77
C PHE A 51 12.56 -2.62 2.99
N LEU A 52 11.91 -3.54 3.71
CA LEU A 52 12.50 -4.24 4.85
C LEU A 52 13.67 -5.13 4.45
N LEU A 53 13.55 -5.85 3.33
CA LEU A 53 14.65 -6.61 2.76
C LEU A 53 15.85 -5.69 2.50
N ARG A 54 15.62 -4.53 1.87
CA ARG A 54 16.68 -3.52 1.65
C ARG A 54 17.34 -3.07 2.96
N LEU A 55 16.54 -2.81 4.00
CA LEU A 55 17.06 -2.41 5.32
C LEU A 55 17.87 -3.51 6.01
N LEU A 56 17.46 -4.77 5.82
CA LEU A 56 18.17 -5.95 6.33
C LEU A 56 19.53 -6.10 5.63
N PHE A 57 19.60 -5.93 4.31
CA PHE A 57 20.87 -5.96 3.59
C PHE A 57 21.84 -4.89 4.10
N GLU A 58 21.41 -3.65 4.27
CA GLU A 58 22.28 -2.58 4.84
C GLU A 58 22.73 -2.88 6.28
N ARG A 59 21.93 -3.58 7.08
CA ARG A 59 22.28 -4.00 8.45
C ARG A 59 23.20 -5.21 8.50
N VAL A 60 23.09 -6.13 7.55
CA VAL A 60 23.93 -7.34 7.43
C VAL A 60 25.29 -7.01 6.79
N GLU A 61 25.35 -5.99 5.93
CA GLU A 61 26.58 -5.44 5.34
C GLU A 61 27.44 -4.60 6.29
N LYS A 62 27.16 -4.62 7.60
CA LYS A 62 28.16 -4.26 8.61
C LYS A 62 28.78 -5.51 9.25
N PRO A 63 29.50 -6.37 8.51
CA PRO A 63 30.21 -7.48 9.10
C PRO A 63 31.59 -7.01 9.57
N LEU A 64 31.91 -7.41 10.80
CA LEU A 64 33.22 -7.43 11.45
C LEU A 64 33.70 -6.13 12.13
N PRO A 65 33.75 -6.10 13.48
CA PRO A 65 34.83 -5.39 14.15
C PRO A 65 36.15 -6.04 13.74
N ASN A 66 37.07 -5.20 13.28
CA ASN A 66 38.41 -5.59 12.85
C ASN A 66 39.10 -6.40 13.97
N PRO A 67 39.49 -7.67 13.77
CA PRO A 67 40.02 -8.50 14.85
C PRO A 67 41.50 -8.22 15.18
N LEU A 68 42.08 -7.11 14.73
CA LEU A 68 43.48 -6.75 14.93
C LEU A 68 43.64 -5.27 15.30
N GLN A 69 43.27 -4.92 16.53
CA GLN A 69 43.90 -3.86 17.32
C GLN A 69 44.05 -4.33 18.76
#